data_AF-A0A7V9EQG4-F1
#
_entry.id   AF-A0A7V9EQG4-F1
#
_cell.length_a   1.000
_cell.length_b   1.000
_cell.length_c   1.000
_cell.angle_alpha   90.00
_cell.angle_beta   90.00
_cell.angle_gamma   90.00
#
_symmetry.space_group_name_H-M   'P 1'
#
loop_
_entity.id
_entity.type
_entity.pdbx_description
1 polymer ?
#
loop_
_entity_poly.entity_id
_entity_poly.type
_entity_poly.pdbx_seq_one_letter_code
_entity_poly.pdbx_strand_id
1 'polypeptide(L)'
;MRKNPSPESGLFSLRLVCSVILIALGCSLAFLSYAAAPPSGTIAPTSSPVMWTGTAPGVPPAVGGEADCEEGANCDTFQLTISGVPNDWLGKQVKVR
;
A
#
# COMPACT_ATOMS: atom_id res chain seq x y z
N MET A 1 44.33 14.46 -41.19
CA MET A 1 43.79 14.77 -39.84
C MET A 1 42.76 13.71 -39.50
N ARG A 2 43.00 12.88 -38.48
CA ARG A 2 42.11 11.78 -38.07
C ARG A 2 41.22 12.28 -36.94
N LYS A 3 39.91 12.44 -37.21
CA LYS A 3 38.94 12.89 -36.21
C LYS A 3 38.48 11.67 -35.43
N ASN A 4 38.88 11.56 -34.16
CA ASN A 4 38.35 10.52 -33.27
C ASN A 4 36.90 10.89 -32.91
N PRO A 5 35.94 9.95 -32.99
CA PRO A 5 34.57 10.23 -32.58
C PRO A 5 34.50 10.36 -31.05
N SER A 6 33.97 11.49 -30.57
CA SER A 6 33.70 11.72 -29.15
C SER A 6 32.64 10.74 -28.64
N PRO A 7 32.81 10.13 -27.46
CA PRO A 7 31.85 9.20 -26.85
C PRO A 7 30.71 9.97 -26.14
N GLU A 8 30.08 10.93 -26.80
CA GLU A 8 29.00 11.73 -26.20
C GLU A 8 27.66 10.98 -26.15
N SER A 9 27.49 9.93 -26.96
CA SER A 9 26.24 9.15 -27.09
C SER A 9 26.06 8.05 -26.03
N GLY A 10 27.14 7.56 -25.42
CA GLY A 10 27.09 6.42 -24.48
C GLY A 10 26.55 6.80 -23.09
N LEU A 11 26.94 7.98 -22.59
CA LEU A 11 26.49 8.49 -21.29
C LEU A 11 25.01 8.90 -21.29
N PHE A 12 24.51 9.45 -22.41
CA PHE A 12 23.11 9.81 -22.56
C PHE A 12 22.20 8.57 -22.60
N SER A 13 22.64 7.54 -23.33
CA SER A 13 21.96 6.25 -23.39
C SER A 13 21.94 5.54 -22.03
N LEU A 14 23.05 5.59 -21.28
CA LEU A 14 23.13 5.01 -19.94
C LEU A 14 22.21 5.71 -18.94
N ARG A 15 22.18 7.05 -18.95
CA ARG A 15 21.28 7.84 -18.08
C ARG A 15 19.81 7.56 -18.38
N LEU A 16 19.44 7.48 -19.67
CA LEU A 16 18.08 7.15 -20.08
C LEU A 16 17.67 5.75 -19.59
N VAL A 17 18.54 4.75 -19.78
CA VAL A 17 18.27 3.36 -19.35
C VAL A 17 18.11 3.28 -17.84
N CYS A 18 19.00 3.90 -17.06
CA CYS A 18 18.87 3.94 -15.60
C CYS A 18 17.57 4.61 -15.16
N SER A 19 17.17 5.72 -15.78
CA SER A 19 15.91 6.40 -15.47
C SER A 19 14.69 5.52 -15.76
N VAL A 20 14.66 4.83 -16.91
CA VAL A 20 13.57 3.91 -17.27
C VAL A 20 13.47 2.76 -16.28
N ILE A 21 14.62 2.18 -15.87
CA ILE A 21 14.66 1.11 -14.88
C ILE A 21 14.11 1.60 -13.53
N LEU A 22 14.53 2.78 -13.06
CA LEU A 22 14.05 3.34 -11.79
C LEU A 22 12.54 3.64 -11.82
N ILE A 23 12.02 4.14 -12.95
CA ILE A 23 10.58 4.36 -13.13
C ILE A 23 9.82 3.03 -13.11
N ALA A 24 10.28 2.03 -13.88
CA ALA A 24 9.65 0.72 -13.92
C ALA A 24 9.66 0.03 -12.55
N LEU A 25 10.75 0.17 -11.78
CA LEU A 25 10.84 -0.32 -10.41
C LEU A 25 9.86 0.42 -9.49
N GLY A 26 9.80 1.75 -9.56
CA GLY A 26 8.85 2.54 -8.77
C GLY A 26 7.40 2.15 -9.03
N CYS A 27 7.04 1.94 -10.30
CA CYS A 27 5.71 1.47 -10.69
C CYS A 27 5.42 0.06 -10.18
N SER A 28 6.39 -0.87 -10.21
CA SER A 28 6.17 -2.23 -9.73
C SER A 28 6.03 -2.30 -8.21
N LEU A 29 6.75 -1.48 -7.45
CA LEU A 29 6.58 -1.39 -6.00
C LEU A 29 5.22 -0.85 -5.58
N ALA A 30 4.60 0.02 -6.40
CA ALA A 30 3.24 0.51 -6.15
C ALA A 30 2.18 -0.60 -6.23
N PHE A 31 2.43 -1.68 -6.98
CA PHE A 31 1.53 -2.85 -6.98
C PHE A 31 1.71 -3.75 -5.75
N LEU A 32 2.80 -3.58 -4.99
CA LEU A 32 3.09 -4.35 -3.78
C LEU A 32 2.72 -3.61 -2.50
N SER A 33 2.24 -2.36 -2.59
CA SER A 33 1.80 -1.61 -1.42
C SER A 33 0.45 -2.13 -0.92
N TYR A 34 0.39 -2.51 0.36
CA TYR A 34 -0.86 -2.74 1.06
C TYR A 34 -1.54 -1.40 1.34
N ALA A 35 -2.84 -1.33 1.12
CA ALA A 35 -3.60 -0.13 1.39
C ALA A 35 -3.56 0.23 2.89
N ALA A 36 -3.55 -0.77 3.80
CA ALA A 36 -3.44 -0.57 5.24
C ALA A 36 -2.04 -0.95 5.75
N ALA A 37 -1.50 -0.13 6.67
CA ALA A 37 -0.28 -0.44 7.42
C ALA A 37 -0.55 -0.43 8.94
N PRO A 38 -0.37 -1.57 9.64
CA PRO A 38 -0.22 -2.92 9.09
C PRO A 38 -1.50 -3.37 8.34
N PRO A 39 -1.42 -4.39 7.46
CA PRO A 39 -2.57 -4.88 6.69
C PRO A 39 -3.56 -5.71 7.52
N SER A 40 -3.15 -6.15 8.71
CA SER A 40 -3.97 -6.97 9.58
C SER A 40 -3.58 -6.82 11.04
N GLY A 41 -4.48 -7.25 11.92
CA GLY A 41 -4.22 -7.33 13.35
C GLY A 41 -5.25 -8.17 14.09
N THR A 42 -4.97 -8.44 15.35
CA THR A 42 -5.81 -9.29 16.19
C THR A 42 -6.21 -8.54 17.45
N ILE A 43 -7.51 -8.54 17.76
CA ILE A 43 -8.04 -8.02 19.01
C ILE A 43 -8.51 -9.18 19.89
N ALA A 44 -8.30 -9.05 21.19
CA ALA A 44 -8.75 -9.97 22.21
C ALA A 44 -9.56 -9.17 23.27
N PRO A 45 -10.35 -9.83 24.13
CA PRO A 45 -11.16 -9.18 25.16
C PRO A 45 -10.37 -8.28 26.12
N THR A 46 -9.06 -8.52 26.24
CA THR A 46 -8.12 -7.82 27.13
C THR A 46 -6.95 -7.18 26.38
N SER A 47 -6.93 -7.21 25.04
CA SER A 47 -5.82 -6.62 24.28
C SER A 47 -5.88 -5.10 24.30
N SER A 48 -4.73 -4.47 24.07
CA SER A 48 -4.70 -3.04 23.72
C SER A 48 -5.37 -2.78 22.37
N PRO A 49 -5.78 -1.53 22.08
CA PRO A 49 -6.27 -1.14 20.77
C PRO A 49 -5.27 -1.48 19.66
N VAL A 50 -5.79 -1.93 18.52
CA VAL A 50 -5.00 -2.16 17.31
C VAL A 50 -5.15 -0.92 16.42
N MET A 51 -4.03 -0.43 15.89
CA MET A 51 -3.98 0.76 15.04
C MET A 51 -3.56 0.36 13.63
N TRP A 52 -4.20 0.93 12.62
CA TRP A 52 -3.77 0.89 11.23
C TRP A 52 -3.86 2.28 10.62
N THR A 53 -3.10 2.49 9.55
CA THR A 53 -3.12 3.72 8.76
C THR A 53 -3.23 3.38 7.29
N GLY A 54 -4.15 4.05 6.59
CA GLY A 54 -4.19 4.00 5.14
C GLY A 54 -2.94 4.63 4.53
N THR A 55 -2.34 3.95 3.58
CA THR A 55 -1.04 4.32 3.00
C THR A 55 -1.16 5.06 1.68
N ALA A 56 -2.29 4.97 1.00
CA ALA A 56 -2.53 5.61 -0.29
C ALA A 56 -4.02 5.88 -0.55
N PRO A 57 -4.37 6.96 -1.27
CA PRO A 57 -5.70 7.12 -1.85
C PRO A 57 -5.85 6.14 -3.04
N GLY A 58 -6.96 5.39 -3.06
CA GLY A 58 -7.29 4.50 -4.18
C GLY A 58 -7.37 5.24 -5.53
N VAL A 59 -7.21 4.52 -6.64
CA VAL A 59 -7.26 5.10 -8.00
C VAL A 59 -8.22 4.28 -8.87
N PRO A 60 -9.36 4.85 -9.33
CA PRO A 60 -9.84 6.20 -9.03
C PRO A 60 -10.26 6.34 -7.55
N PRO A 61 -10.14 7.53 -6.95
CA PRO A 61 -10.52 7.72 -5.55
C PRO A 61 -12.02 7.50 -5.33
N ALA A 62 -12.40 6.90 -4.20
CA ALA A 62 -13.79 6.75 -3.75
C ALA A 62 -14.33 8.12 -3.25
N VAL A 63 -14.76 8.98 -4.18
CA VAL A 63 -15.09 10.40 -3.91
C VAL A 63 -16.26 10.56 -2.94
N GLY A 64 -17.28 9.69 -3.00
CA GLY A 64 -18.42 9.64 -2.09
C GLY A 64 -18.16 8.90 -0.77
N GLY A 65 -16.90 8.55 -0.47
CA GLY A 65 -16.52 7.81 0.74
C GLY A 65 -16.76 6.31 0.59
N GLU A 66 -17.05 5.62 1.72
CA GLU A 66 -17.17 4.15 1.77
C GLU A 66 -18.22 3.57 0.81
N ALA A 67 -19.25 4.34 0.44
CA ALA A 67 -20.29 3.89 -0.48
C ALA A 67 -19.80 3.75 -1.94
N ASP A 68 -18.77 4.50 -2.32
CA ASP A 68 -18.14 4.45 -3.65
C ASP A 68 -16.89 3.54 -3.66
N CYS A 69 -16.71 2.80 -2.58
CA CYS A 69 -15.57 1.95 -2.33
C CYS A 69 -15.82 0.55 -2.92
N GLU A 70 -14.97 0.15 -3.85
CA GLU A 70 -14.90 -1.20 -4.42
C GLU A 70 -13.65 -1.93 -3.89
N GLU A 71 -13.90 -2.99 -3.12
CA GLU A 71 -12.87 -3.82 -2.49
C GLU A 71 -11.86 -4.32 -3.53
N GLY A 72 -10.57 -4.14 -3.25
CA GLY A 72 -9.48 -4.51 -4.17
C GLY A 72 -9.25 -3.54 -5.35
N ALA A 73 -10.06 -2.49 -5.52
CA ALA A 73 -9.85 -1.48 -6.56
C ALA A 73 -9.42 -0.13 -5.98
N ASN A 74 -10.23 0.45 -5.09
CA ASN A 74 -10.00 1.80 -4.57
C ASN A 74 -10.22 1.94 -3.05
N CYS A 75 -10.43 0.82 -2.35
CA CYS A 75 -10.57 0.76 -0.90
C CYS A 75 -9.25 0.54 -0.17
N ASP A 76 -9.20 1.05 1.06
CA ASP A 76 -8.29 0.56 2.07
C ASP A 76 -8.92 -0.63 2.81
N THR A 77 -8.13 -1.68 3.04
CA THR A 77 -8.58 -2.95 3.59
C THR A 77 -7.66 -3.37 4.72
N PHE A 78 -8.23 -3.43 5.93
CA PHE A 78 -7.57 -3.93 7.13
C PHE A 78 -8.27 -5.21 7.61
N GLN A 79 -7.53 -6.31 7.71
CA GLN A 79 -8.06 -7.58 8.20
C GLN A 79 -7.98 -7.67 9.73
N LEU A 80 -9.13 -7.58 10.40
CA LEU A 80 -9.22 -7.72 11.86
C LEU A 80 -9.63 -9.15 12.26
N THR A 81 -8.79 -9.82 13.04
CA THR A 81 -9.10 -11.11 13.65
C THR A 81 -9.61 -10.92 15.09
N ILE A 82 -10.76 -11.51 15.40
CA ILE A 82 -11.29 -11.55 16.76
C ILE A 82 -10.85 -12.86 17.42
N SER A 83 -10.09 -12.77 18.50
CA SER A 83 -9.59 -13.93 19.25
C SER A 83 -10.30 -14.10 20.60
N GLY A 84 -10.07 -15.25 21.26
CA GLY A 84 -10.75 -15.63 22.49
C GLY A 84 -11.97 -16.52 22.24
N VAL A 85 -12.69 -16.88 23.31
CA VAL A 85 -13.94 -17.65 23.20
C VAL A 85 -15.16 -16.74 23.36
N PRO A 86 -16.34 -17.11 22.84
CA PRO A 86 -17.53 -16.27 22.90
C PRO A 86 -17.90 -15.77 24.31
N ASN A 87 -17.63 -16.57 25.34
CA ASN A 87 -17.93 -16.23 26.73
C ASN A 87 -17.09 -15.05 27.26
N ASP A 88 -15.88 -14.85 26.71
CA ASP A 88 -15.00 -13.75 27.13
C ASP A 88 -15.49 -12.38 26.61
N TRP A 89 -16.36 -12.41 25.59
CA TRP A 89 -16.91 -11.23 24.92
C TRP A 89 -18.27 -10.80 25.50
N LEU A 90 -18.77 -11.47 26.54
CA LEU A 90 -20.03 -11.09 27.20
C LEU A 90 -19.97 -9.64 27.70
N GLY A 91 -20.92 -8.82 27.24
CA GLY A 91 -20.99 -7.39 27.58
C GLY A 91 -19.89 -6.52 26.97
N LYS A 92 -19.08 -7.04 26.03
CA LYS A 92 -18.02 -6.32 25.33
C LYS A 92 -18.37 -6.13 23.85
N GLN A 93 -17.81 -5.10 23.23
CA GLN A 93 -17.95 -4.83 21.80
C GLN A 93 -16.61 -4.38 21.22
N VAL A 94 -16.37 -4.75 19.96
CA VAL A 94 -15.25 -4.25 19.17
C VAL A 94 -15.72 -3.00 18.44
N LYS A 95 -15.01 -1.88 18.62
CA LYS A 95 -15.32 -0.61 17.97
C LYS A 95 -14.24 -0.27 16.95
N VAL A 96 -14.62 -0.23 15.67
CA VAL A 96 -13.83 0.26 14.55
C VAL A 96 -14.11 1.76 14.38
N ARG A 97 -13.09 2.57 14.10
CA ARG A 97 -13.18 4.02 13.87
C ARG A 97 -12.20 4.47 12.82
#